data_AF-A0A8J8ANF1-F1
#
_entry.id   AF-A0A8J8ANF1-F1
#
_cell.length_a   1.000
_cell.length_b   1.000
_cell.length_c   1.000
_cell.angle_alpha   90.00
_cell.angle_beta   90.00
_cell.angle_gamma   90.00
#
_symmetry.space_group_name_H-M   'P 1'
#
loop_
_entity.id
_entity.type
_entity.pdbx_description
1 polymer ?
#
loop_
_entity_poly.entity_id
_entity_poly.type
_entity_poly.pdbx_seq_one_letter_code
_entity_poly.pdbx_strand_id
1 'polypeptide(L)'
;MQLTKSLFPGRLLPLLGTLLAAWLLTGCQTLTITNMTPDTVPANPSQIYTITASFAPTTPNIDPDSVQPRIIIDGQSFPMTRSTAAHVWEFEYQLPVGRTQAAYYFLVEYKPKDVAPTSTPIEATSDLQRLNVAGRYVLRPEASRAPIGARVSVLGAGFTPQDVVYFDTTPTRTVFESPSSLSFFVPSVETGRNYQLRVSGGGVALMVGSFRVDAISFSVSPSSLSLRSGEQQALTFTIPQAAPAGGMLIDVTTDVPESVVMPEVIIPAGQLSVTIPVQGGRPGNGALYFKSSAGEGSVPVTVTR
;
A
#
# COMPACT_ATOMS: atom_id res chain seq x y z
N MET A 1 -12.19 -106.70 -17.41
CA MET A 1 -13.07 -105.95 -16.49
C MET A 1 -12.83 -104.48 -16.75
N GLN A 2 -13.76 -103.76 -17.41
CA GLN A 2 -14.86 -103.01 -16.77
C GLN A 2 -14.30 -101.93 -15.82
N LEU A 3 -14.64 -100.64 -15.84
CA LEU A 3 -15.77 -99.90 -16.43
C LEU A 3 -15.40 -98.39 -16.41
N THR A 4 -15.73 -97.69 -17.50
CA THR A 4 -16.29 -96.31 -17.63
C THR A 4 -16.25 -95.22 -16.53
N LYS A 5 -15.91 -94.01 -17.02
CA LYS A 5 -16.61 -92.68 -16.98
C LYS A 5 -16.83 -91.90 -15.67
N SER A 6 -16.80 -90.56 -15.91
CA SER A 6 -17.62 -89.49 -15.30
C SER A 6 -16.93 -88.75 -14.13
N LEU A 7 -17.00 -87.44 -13.92
CA LEU A 7 -17.78 -86.32 -14.48
C LEU A 7 -17.13 -85.01 -13.96
N PHE A 8 -17.00 -83.98 -14.80
CA PHE A 8 -17.00 -82.56 -14.36
C PHE A 8 -18.38 -82.24 -13.73
N PRO A 9 -18.54 -81.29 -12.77
CA PRO A 9 -18.43 -79.85 -13.13
C PRO A 9 -18.08 -78.84 -12.01
N GLY A 10 -17.48 -77.73 -12.45
CA GLY A 10 -17.91 -76.36 -12.11
C GLY A 10 -17.63 -75.82 -10.71
N ARG A 11 -16.84 -74.74 -10.63
CA ARG A 11 -17.31 -73.42 -10.17
C ARG A 11 -16.24 -72.33 -10.24
N LEU A 12 -16.75 -71.14 -10.52
CA LEU A 12 -16.16 -69.81 -10.62
C LEU A 12 -15.02 -69.47 -9.63
N LEU A 13 -14.01 -68.77 -10.16
CA LEU A 13 -13.27 -67.60 -9.63
C LEU A 13 -13.49 -67.18 -8.16
N PRO A 14 -12.41 -66.76 -7.46
CA PRO A 14 -12.11 -65.33 -7.50
C PRO A 14 -10.63 -64.98 -7.65
N LEU A 15 -10.38 -64.10 -8.61
CA LEU A 15 -9.15 -63.34 -8.85
C LEU A 15 -9.42 -61.96 -8.24
N LEU A 16 -9.36 -61.87 -6.90
CA LEU A 16 -9.70 -60.66 -6.15
C LEU A 16 -8.89 -60.60 -4.84
N GLY A 17 -7.56 -60.58 -4.94
CA GLY A 17 -6.67 -60.69 -3.77
C GLY A 17 -5.59 -59.61 -3.64
N THR A 18 -5.42 -58.70 -4.60
CA THR A 18 -4.24 -57.82 -4.64
C THR A 18 -4.56 -56.38 -5.08
N LEU A 19 -5.55 -55.74 -4.47
CA LEU A 19 -5.78 -54.30 -4.68
C LEU A 19 -6.24 -53.53 -3.42
N LEU A 20 -6.19 -54.14 -2.23
CA LEU A 20 -6.70 -53.55 -0.98
C LEU A 20 -5.65 -53.49 0.15
N ALA A 21 -4.37 -53.23 -0.18
CA ALA A 21 -3.30 -53.13 0.82
C ALA A 21 -2.50 -51.81 0.76
N ALA A 22 -2.98 -50.80 0.02
CA ALA A 22 -2.26 -49.54 -0.18
C ALA A 22 -2.96 -48.28 0.40
N TRP A 23 -3.93 -48.45 1.31
CA TRP A 23 -4.78 -47.36 1.81
C TRP A 23 -4.79 -47.16 3.35
N LEU A 24 -3.72 -47.55 4.06
CA LEU A 24 -3.69 -47.46 5.54
C LEU A 24 -2.44 -46.76 6.12
N LEU A 25 -1.76 -45.91 5.36
CA LEU A 25 -0.67 -45.05 5.88
C LEU A 25 -1.04 -43.56 5.94
N THR A 26 -2.32 -43.21 6.13
CA THR A 26 -2.67 -41.87 6.60
C THR A 26 -2.47 -41.84 8.11
N GLY A 27 -1.25 -41.58 8.57
CA GLY A 27 -1.02 -41.24 9.97
C GLY A 27 -1.87 -40.03 10.31
N CYS A 28 -2.83 -40.18 11.24
CA CYS A 28 -3.58 -39.05 11.77
C CYS A 28 -2.59 -38.06 12.38
N GLN A 29 -2.45 -36.88 11.78
CA GLN A 29 -1.56 -35.85 12.27
C GLN A 29 -2.13 -35.29 13.59
N THR A 30 -1.58 -35.71 14.72
CA THR A 30 -2.08 -35.35 16.07
C THR A 30 -1.63 -33.96 16.53
N LEU A 31 -0.82 -33.27 15.73
CA LEU A 31 -0.27 -31.94 15.99
C LEU A 31 -0.25 -31.12 14.70
N THR A 32 -0.79 -29.91 14.75
CA THR A 32 -0.82 -28.96 13.64
C THR A 32 0.31 -27.95 13.78
N ILE A 33 1.05 -27.73 12.69
CA ILE A 33 2.08 -26.71 12.59
C ILE A 33 1.53 -25.55 11.77
N THR A 34 1.50 -24.35 12.34
CA THR A 34 1.04 -23.14 11.66
C THR A 34 2.14 -22.09 11.67
N ASN A 35 2.64 -21.72 10.48
CA ASN A 35 3.53 -20.57 10.35
C ASN A 35 2.74 -19.28 10.66
N MET A 36 3.20 -18.49 11.63
CA MET A 36 2.61 -17.21 11.99
C MET A 36 3.45 -16.02 11.51
N THR A 37 4.56 -16.30 10.82
CA THR A 37 5.45 -15.28 10.26
C THR A 37 4.89 -14.81 8.92
N PRO A 38 4.72 -13.49 8.69
CA PRO A 38 4.36 -12.97 7.38
C PRO A 38 5.37 -13.36 6.30
N ASP A 39 4.89 -13.68 5.09
CA ASP A 39 5.75 -14.00 3.93
C ASP A 39 6.68 -12.85 3.53
N THR A 40 6.35 -11.61 3.92
CA THR A 40 7.16 -10.43 3.68
C THR A 40 7.23 -9.56 4.92
N VAL A 41 8.44 -9.21 5.35
CA VAL A 41 8.73 -8.37 6.50
C VAL A 41 9.55 -7.14 6.07
N PRO A 42 9.41 -5.99 6.75
CA PRO A 42 10.21 -4.80 6.44
C PRO A 42 11.70 -5.04 6.69
N ALA A 43 12.57 -4.40 5.92
CA ALA A 43 14.01 -4.38 6.22
C ALA A 43 14.29 -3.87 7.64
N ASN A 44 15.09 -4.63 8.41
CA ASN A 44 15.50 -4.28 9.76
C ASN A 44 16.99 -3.89 9.74
N PRO A 45 17.39 -2.74 10.27
CA PRO A 45 18.81 -2.37 10.38
C PRO A 45 19.68 -3.41 11.10
N SER A 46 19.14 -4.15 12.08
CA SER A 46 19.89 -5.24 12.74
C SER A 46 19.97 -6.51 11.89
N GLN A 47 19.19 -6.62 10.82
CA GLN A 47 19.00 -7.82 10.01
C GLN A 47 18.52 -9.05 10.81
N ILE A 48 17.96 -8.83 12.01
CA ILE A 48 17.35 -9.88 12.83
C ILE A 48 15.84 -9.91 12.57
N TYR A 49 15.33 -11.11 12.32
CA TYR A 49 13.93 -11.37 12.05
C TYR A 49 13.40 -12.45 12.97
N THR A 50 12.29 -12.17 13.65
CA THR A 50 11.59 -13.15 14.48
C THR A 50 10.72 -14.03 13.59
N ILE A 51 11.02 -15.33 13.58
CA ILE A 51 10.19 -16.36 12.95
C ILE A 51 9.34 -17.00 14.03
N THR A 52 8.03 -16.91 13.88
CA THR A 52 7.03 -17.40 14.83
C THR A 52 6.19 -18.52 14.21
N ALA A 53 5.96 -19.58 14.98
CA ALA A 53 5.06 -20.66 14.60
C ALA A 53 4.27 -21.20 15.79
N SER A 54 3.09 -21.71 15.49
CA SER A 54 2.28 -22.46 16.45
C SER A 54 2.39 -23.97 16.23
N PHE A 55 2.53 -24.70 17.33
CA PHE A 55 2.57 -26.17 17.37
C PHE A 55 1.44 -26.65 18.30
N ALA A 56 0.23 -26.70 17.75
CA ALA A 56 -0.98 -26.95 18.51
C ALA A 56 -1.40 -28.42 18.40
N PRO A 57 -1.66 -29.13 19.52
CA PRO A 57 -2.15 -30.49 19.48
C PRO A 57 -3.59 -30.52 18.94
N THR A 58 -3.91 -31.47 18.06
CA THR A 58 -5.30 -31.69 17.57
C THR A 58 -6.10 -32.62 18.49
N THR A 59 -5.42 -33.27 19.44
CA THR A 59 -6.02 -34.15 20.46
C THR A 59 -5.35 -33.93 21.82
N PRO A 60 -6.02 -34.18 22.96
CA PRO A 60 -5.45 -33.94 24.29
C PRO A 60 -4.39 -34.96 24.72
N ASN A 61 -4.08 -35.95 23.88
CA ASN A 61 -3.16 -37.06 24.18
C ASN A 61 -1.69 -36.73 23.86
N ILE A 62 -1.29 -35.46 23.93
CA ILE A 62 0.11 -35.05 23.76
C ILE A 62 0.61 -34.50 25.09
N ASP A 63 1.79 -34.95 25.51
CA ASP A 63 2.50 -34.36 26.65
C ASP A 63 3.00 -32.97 26.24
N PRO A 64 2.47 -31.87 26.84
CA PRO A 64 2.81 -30.51 26.44
C PRO A 64 4.29 -30.17 26.62
N ASP A 65 4.96 -30.79 27.59
CA ASP A 65 6.36 -30.51 27.91
C ASP A 65 7.33 -31.31 27.02
N SER A 66 6.80 -32.31 26.29
CA SER A 66 7.56 -33.08 25.31
C SER A 66 7.71 -32.38 23.95
N VAL A 67 6.95 -31.29 23.72
CA VAL A 67 6.93 -30.58 22.44
C VAL A 67 8.23 -29.80 22.26
N GLN A 68 9.07 -30.25 21.32
CA GLN A 68 10.39 -29.68 21.03
C GLN A 68 10.47 -29.23 19.57
N PRO A 69 10.04 -28.00 19.26
CA PRO A 69 10.12 -27.47 17.91
C PRO A 69 11.53 -27.04 17.53
N ARG A 70 11.86 -27.27 16.27
CA ARG A 70 13.09 -26.88 15.59
C ARG A 70 12.74 -26.21 14.27
N ILE A 71 13.54 -25.23 13.90
CA ILE A 71 13.50 -24.61 12.57
C ILE A 71 14.70 -25.09 11.77
N ILE A 72 14.45 -25.49 10.53
CA ILE A 72 15.49 -25.84 9.57
C ILE A 72 15.61 -24.70 8.57
N ILE A 73 16.76 -24.03 8.55
CA ILE A 73 17.05 -22.91 7.65
C ILE A 73 18.43 -23.13 7.02
N ASP A 74 18.50 -23.03 5.70
CA ASP A 74 19.72 -23.36 4.92
C ASP A 74 20.33 -24.73 5.24
N GLY A 75 19.49 -25.71 5.59
CA GLY A 75 19.92 -27.07 5.96
C GLY A 75 20.46 -27.22 7.39
N GLN A 76 20.49 -26.14 8.18
CA GLN A 76 20.90 -26.16 9.58
C GLN A 76 19.68 -26.19 10.52
N SER A 77 19.78 -26.99 11.58
CA SER A 77 18.71 -27.17 12.58
C SER A 77 18.96 -26.29 13.79
N PHE A 78 17.96 -25.49 14.17
CA PHE A 78 18.01 -24.64 15.37
C PHE A 78 16.82 -24.90 16.29
N PRO A 79 17.01 -24.95 17.62
CA PRO A 79 15.90 -25.04 18.56
C PRO A 79 15.12 -23.72 18.59
N MET A 80 13.80 -23.80 18.73
CA MET A 80 12.95 -22.62 18.94
C MET A 80 12.69 -22.38 20.43
N THR A 81 12.51 -21.12 20.79
CA THR A 81 12.21 -20.71 22.17
C THR A 81 10.71 -20.62 22.38
N ARG A 82 10.21 -21.18 23.49
CA ARG A 82 8.78 -21.12 23.83
C ARG A 82 8.39 -19.68 24.18
N SER A 83 7.32 -19.18 23.55
CA SER A 83 6.72 -17.88 23.86
C SER A 83 5.81 -17.99 25.10
N THR A 84 5.37 -16.85 25.64
CA THR A 84 4.35 -16.81 26.71
C THR A 84 2.96 -17.19 26.21
N ALA A 85 2.71 -17.02 24.90
CA ALA A 85 1.48 -17.45 24.27
C ALA A 85 1.41 -18.99 24.16
N ALA A 86 0.22 -19.54 24.42
CA ALA A 86 0.00 -20.97 24.36
C ALA A 86 0.32 -21.53 22.97
N HIS A 87 1.10 -22.60 22.93
CA HIS A 87 1.50 -23.28 21.71
C HIS A 87 2.28 -22.42 20.70
N VAL A 88 2.92 -21.33 21.13
CA VAL A 88 3.71 -20.47 20.24
C VAL A 88 5.19 -20.56 20.57
N TRP A 89 6.01 -20.66 19.54
CA TRP A 89 7.47 -20.66 19.63
C TRP A 89 8.06 -19.66 18.64
N GLU A 90 9.21 -19.12 19.01
CA GLU A 90 9.89 -18.04 18.32
C GLU A 90 11.37 -18.39 18.10
N PHE A 91 11.93 -17.93 16.99
CA PHE A 91 13.34 -18.03 16.69
C PHE A 91 13.82 -16.71 16.08
N GLU A 92 14.91 -16.17 16.60
CA GLU A 92 15.56 -14.98 16.05
C GLU A 92 16.57 -15.38 14.99
N TYR A 93 16.32 -15.02 13.74
CA TYR A 93 17.19 -15.32 12.62
C TYR A 93 17.94 -14.08 12.15
N GLN A 94 19.27 -14.13 12.21
CA GLN A 94 20.15 -13.15 11.58
C GLN A 94 20.26 -13.45 10.08
N LEU A 95 19.62 -12.63 9.25
CA LEU A 95 19.73 -12.77 7.79
C LEU A 95 21.14 -12.34 7.33
N PRO A 96 21.87 -13.17 6.56
CA PRO A 96 23.18 -12.78 6.04
C PRO A 96 23.12 -11.51 5.18
N VAL A 97 24.18 -10.68 5.27
CA VAL A 97 24.29 -9.43 4.52
C VAL A 97 24.14 -9.68 3.02
N GLY A 98 23.35 -8.83 2.35
CA GLY A 98 23.09 -8.92 0.91
C GLY A 98 22.02 -9.93 0.52
N ARG A 99 21.50 -10.71 1.46
CA ARG A 99 20.37 -11.62 1.24
C ARG A 99 19.06 -10.89 1.54
N THR A 100 18.04 -11.12 0.70
CA THR A 100 16.71 -10.51 0.85
C THR A 100 15.60 -11.52 1.07
N GLN A 101 15.95 -12.80 1.23
CA GLN A 101 14.98 -13.88 1.44
C GLN A 101 15.61 -15.03 2.23
N ALA A 102 14.81 -15.76 2.99
CA ALA A 102 15.20 -16.99 3.65
C ALA A 102 14.16 -18.09 3.39
N ALA A 103 14.62 -19.32 3.21
CA ALA A 103 13.75 -20.49 3.04
C ALA A 103 13.92 -21.39 4.27
N TYR A 104 12.81 -21.83 4.85
CA TYR A 104 12.82 -22.62 6.07
C TYR A 104 11.61 -23.53 6.15
N TYR A 105 11.69 -24.55 7.00
CA TYR A 105 10.55 -25.35 7.42
C TYR A 105 10.69 -25.71 8.90
N PHE A 106 9.60 -26.10 9.53
CA PHE A 106 9.57 -26.49 10.93
C PHE A 106 9.58 -28.01 11.06
N LEU A 107 10.28 -28.50 12.07
CA LEU A 107 10.28 -29.89 12.51
C LEU A 107 9.95 -29.88 14.01
N VAL A 108 9.07 -30.76 14.46
CA VAL A 108 8.73 -30.88 15.87
C VAL A 108 8.75 -32.33 16.30
N GLU A 109 9.37 -32.57 17.44
CA GLU A 109 9.30 -33.84 18.15
C GLU A 109 8.35 -33.72 19.34
N TYR A 110 7.55 -34.76 19.58
CA TYR A 110 6.63 -34.81 20.72
C TYR A 110 6.32 -36.26 21.14
N LYS A 111 5.78 -36.45 22.35
CA LYS A 111 5.38 -37.74 22.89
C LYS A 111 3.89 -37.72 23.31
N PRO A 112 3.17 -38.82 23.12
CA PRO A 112 1.86 -38.98 23.74
C PRO A 112 1.97 -39.16 25.26
N LYS A 113 0.91 -38.83 26.01
CA LYS A 113 0.93 -38.84 27.49
C LYS A 113 1.16 -40.22 28.12
N ASP A 114 0.63 -41.27 27.47
CA ASP A 114 0.59 -42.62 28.03
C ASP A 114 1.74 -43.53 27.52
N VAL A 115 2.85 -42.95 27.08
CA VAL A 115 3.98 -43.72 26.53
C VAL A 115 5.17 -43.70 27.48
N ALA A 116 5.89 -44.81 27.58
CA ALA A 116 7.10 -44.91 28.39
C ALA A 116 8.10 -43.79 28.05
N PRO A 117 8.86 -43.25 29.03
CA PRO A 117 9.82 -42.16 28.82
C PRO A 117 10.89 -42.48 27.75
N THR A 118 11.23 -43.75 27.59
CA THR A 118 12.21 -44.28 26.63
C THR A 118 11.67 -44.45 25.21
N SER A 119 10.39 -44.15 24.98
CA SER A 119 9.80 -44.21 23.64
C SER A 119 10.42 -43.19 22.69
N THR A 120 10.51 -43.60 21.42
CA THR A 120 10.93 -42.72 20.32
C THR A 120 9.88 -41.61 20.15
N PRO A 121 10.29 -40.33 20.16
CA PRO A 121 9.39 -39.23 19.84
C PRO A 121 8.76 -39.38 18.46
N ILE A 122 7.54 -38.87 18.31
CA ILE A 122 6.89 -38.71 17.01
C ILE A 122 7.43 -37.42 16.40
N GLU A 123 7.76 -37.47 15.11
CA GLU A 123 8.20 -36.32 14.35
C GLU A 123 7.09 -35.83 13.41
N ALA A 124 6.90 -34.52 13.34
CA ALA A 124 6.07 -33.87 12.33
C ALA A 124 6.83 -32.70 11.69
N THR A 125 6.60 -32.50 10.40
CA THR A 125 7.30 -31.48 9.60
C THR A 125 6.28 -30.61 8.85
N SER A 126 6.59 -29.32 8.68
CA SER A 126 5.78 -28.40 7.87
C SER A 126 6.23 -28.38 6.40
N ASP A 127 5.40 -27.79 5.53
CA ASP A 127 5.85 -27.42 4.18
C ASP A 127 6.96 -26.36 4.22
N LEU A 128 7.74 -26.28 3.14
CA LEU A 128 8.76 -25.26 2.92
C LEU A 128 8.11 -23.87 2.80
N GLN A 129 8.56 -22.94 3.64
CA GLN A 129 8.13 -21.55 3.69
C GLN A 129 9.24 -20.63 3.18
N ARG A 130 8.85 -19.39 2.82
CA ARG A 130 9.79 -18.33 2.46
C ARG A 130 9.49 -17.02 3.19
N LEU A 131 10.49 -16.50 3.88
CA LEU A 131 10.50 -15.13 4.39
C LEU A 131 11.16 -14.23 3.35
N ASN A 132 10.48 -13.17 2.92
CA ASN A 132 11.06 -12.13 2.08
C ASN A 132 11.26 -10.86 2.89
N VAL A 133 12.38 -10.19 2.68
CA VAL A 133 12.63 -8.87 3.25
C VAL A 133 12.27 -7.82 2.21
N ALA A 134 11.24 -7.03 2.50
CA ALA A 134 10.91 -5.86 1.71
C ALA A 134 12.04 -4.84 1.84
N GLY A 135 12.91 -4.79 0.83
CA GLY A 135 13.92 -3.74 0.70
C GLY A 135 13.31 -2.36 0.45
N ARG A 136 12.06 -2.32 -0.04
CA ARG A 136 11.28 -1.09 -0.27
C ARG A 136 9.86 -1.22 0.22
N TYR A 137 9.40 -0.25 1.00
CA TYR A 137 8.01 -0.14 1.46
C TYR A 137 7.66 1.31 1.80
N VAL A 138 6.36 1.60 1.83
CA VAL A 138 5.82 2.88 2.31
C VAL A 138 5.01 2.62 3.57
N LEU A 139 5.19 3.43 4.61
CA LEU A 139 4.41 3.35 5.84
C LEU A 139 3.14 4.19 5.73
N ARG A 140 3.31 5.51 5.60
CA ARG A 140 2.22 6.49 5.42
C ARG A 140 2.80 7.88 5.12
N PRO A 141 2.02 8.76 4.48
CA PRO A 141 2.35 10.17 4.42
C PRO A 141 2.12 10.84 5.79
N GLU A 142 2.86 11.91 6.07
CA GLU A 142 2.71 12.70 7.30
C GLU A 142 1.33 13.37 7.42
N ALA A 143 0.67 13.60 6.28
CA ALA A 143 -0.69 14.09 6.18
C ALA A 143 -1.48 13.28 5.16
N SER A 144 -2.80 13.18 5.35
CA SER A 144 -3.73 12.55 4.39
C SER A 144 -4.53 13.56 3.56
N ARG A 145 -4.30 14.85 3.80
CA ARG A 145 -4.94 15.95 3.07
C ARG A 145 -4.07 17.20 3.10
N ALA A 146 -4.09 17.98 2.04
CA ALA A 146 -3.46 19.30 1.99
C ALA A 146 -3.95 20.12 0.79
N PRO A 147 -3.79 21.45 0.83
CA PRO A 147 -3.98 22.32 -0.33
C PRO A 147 -2.91 22.10 -1.42
N ILE A 148 -3.21 22.57 -2.63
CA ILE A 148 -2.26 22.57 -3.77
C ILE A 148 -1.01 23.38 -3.43
N GLY A 149 0.17 22.87 -3.82
CA GLY A 149 1.46 23.48 -3.55
C GLY A 149 2.03 23.19 -2.16
N ALA A 150 1.24 22.65 -1.23
CA ALA A 150 1.76 22.23 0.07
C ALA A 150 2.82 21.14 -0.08
N ARG A 151 3.85 21.18 0.78
CA ARG A 151 4.88 20.14 0.85
C ARG A 151 4.49 19.12 1.91
N VAL A 152 4.50 17.83 1.56
CA VAL A 152 4.15 16.72 2.45
C VAL A 152 5.21 15.62 2.35
N SER A 153 5.59 15.03 3.49
CA SER A 153 6.56 13.92 3.50
C SER A 153 5.87 12.55 3.50
N VAL A 154 6.55 11.55 2.96
CA VAL A 154 6.18 10.13 2.92
C VAL A 154 7.30 9.34 3.59
N LEU A 155 6.95 8.61 4.64
CA LEU A 155 7.88 7.77 5.37
C LEU A 155 7.84 6.33 4.85
N GLY A 156 8.99 5.68 4.83
CA GLY A 156 9.14 4.33 4.30
C GLY A 156 10.57 3.84 4.40
N ALA A 157 10.94 2.93 3.49
CA ALA A 157 12.31 2.46 3.32
C ALA A 157 12.62 2.15 1.87
N GLY A 158 13.92 2.20 1.55
CA GLY A 158 14.51 1.94 0.25
C GLY A 158 14.14 2.96 -0.84
N PHE A 159 13.71 4.17 -0.48
CA PHE A 159 13.53 5.22 -1.47
C PHE A 159 14.83 5.55 -2.20
N THR A 160 14.71 6.06 -3.42
CA THR A 160 15.81 6.44 -4.29
C THR A 160 15.57 7.82 -4.90
N PRO A 161 16.60 8.53 -5.37
CA PRO A 161 16.43 9.80 -6.09
C PRO A 161 15.59 9.72 -7.38
N GLN A 162 15.34 8.53 -7.90
CA GLN A 162 14.52 8.31 -9.10
C GLN A 162 13.03 8.15 -8.79
N ASP A 163 12.66 8.17 -7.51
CA ASP A 163 11.28 7.98 -7.09
C ASP A 163 10.43 9.23 -7.31
N VAL A 164 9.23 9.00 -7.84
CA VAL A 164 8.23 10.04 -8.09
C VAL A 164 6.91 9.62 -7.44
N VAL A 165 6.31 10.55 -6.70
CA VAL A 165 4.95 10.43 -6.16
C VAL A 165 3.95 10.78 -7.25
N TYR A 166 2.90 9.97 -7.35
CA TYR A 166 1.78 10.15 -8.26
C TYR A 166 0.49 10.33 -7.47
N PHE A 167 -0.35 11.25 -7.95
CA PHE A 167 -1.76 11.41 -7.59
C PHE A 167 -2.58 10.75 -8.71
N ASP A 168 -3.09 9.54 -8.47
CA ASP A 168 -3.61 8.63 -9.49
C ASP A 168 -2.56 8.38 -10.59
N THR A 169 -2.71 9.04 -11.75
CA THR A 169 -1.79 8.98 -12.90
C THR A 169 -0.94 10.24 -13.04
N THR A 170 -1.23 11.30 -12.28
CA THR A 170 -0.55 12.59 -12.36
C THR A 170 0.73 12.59 -11.52
N PRO A 171 1.92 12.66 -12.11
CA PRO A 171 3.17 12.79 -11.35
C PRO A 171 3.22 14.15 -10.66
N THR A 172 3.87 14.21 -9.51
CA THR A 172 4.18 15.49 -8.86
C THR A 172 5.67 15.63 -8.56
N ARG A 173 6.10 16.87 -8.37
CA ARG A 173 7.46 17.19 -7.94
C ARG A 173 7.74 16.48 -6.62
N THR A 174 8.69 15.57 -6.68
CA THR A 174 9.13 14.75 -5.54
C THR A 174 10.58 15.12 -5.23
N VAL A 175 10.90 15.17 -3.94
CA VAL A 175 12.22 15.47 -3.40
C VAL A 175 12.65 14.27 -2.58
N PHE A 176 13.79 13.72 -2.93
CA PHE A 176 14.43 12.67 -2.16
C PHE A 176 15.16 13.28 -0.95
N GLU A 177 14.74 12.90 0.26
CA GLU A 177 15.42 13.32 1.50
C GLU A 177 16.46 12.29 1.93
N SER A 178 16.05 11.01 1.93
CA SER A 178 16.88 9.90 2.37
C SER A 178 16.27 8.57 1.89
N PRO A 179 16.97 7.43 2.04
CA PRO A 179 16.39 6.12 1.77
C PRO A 179 15.12 5.79 2.58
N SER A 180 14.80 6.56 3.63
CA SER A 180 13.60 6.37 4.46
C SER A 180 12.57 7.50 4.38
N SER A 181 12.85 8.56 3.62
CA SER A 181 11.94 9.70 3.47
C SER A 181 11.96 10.31 2.07
N LEU A 182 10.77 10.54 1.52
CA LEU A 182 10.52 11.38 0.37
C LEU A 182 9.65 12.56 0.81
N SER A 183 9.75 13.70 0.14
CA SER A 183 8.72 14.73 0.20
C SER A 183 8.17 15.03 -1.19
N PHE A 184 6.93 15.51 -1.27
CA PHE A 184 6.30 15.91 -2.52
C PHE A 184 5.54 17.21 -2.34
N PHE A 185 5.32 17.91 -3.45
CA PHE A 185 4.43 19.07 -3.49
C PHE A 185 3.07 18.63 -4.01
N VAL A 186 1.97 19.08 -3.41
CA VAL A 186 0.63 18.73 -3.91
C VAL A 186 0.45 19.35 -5.32
N PRO A 187 0.16 18.54 -6.36
CA PRO A 187 0.08 19.02 -7.74
C PRO A 187 -1.17 19.87 -7.99
N SER A 188 -1.18 20.59 -9.11
CA SER A 188 -2.35 21.33 -9.58
C SER A 188 -3.38 20.37 -10.18
N VAL A 189 -4.26 19.83 -9.34
CA VAL A 189 -5.33 18.88 -9.71
C VAL A 189 -6.68 19.35 -9.16
N GLU A 190 -7.77 18.73 -9.60
CA GLU A 190 -9.12 19.05 -9.13
C GLU A 190 -9.24 18.96 -7.59
N THR A 191 -9.70 20.04 -6.97
CA THR A 191 -9.84 20.12 -5.51
C THR A 191 -11.13 19.47 -5.02
N GLY A 192 -11.20 19.14 -3.72
CA GLY A 192 -12.41 18.63 -3.07
C GLY A 192 -12.62 17.12 -3.22
N ARG A 193 -11.68 16.42 -3.83
CA ARG A 193 -11.71 14.96 -4.04
C ARG A 193 -10.47 14.25 -3.49
N ASN A 194 -10.59 12.93 -3.39
CA ASN A 194 -9.53 12.03 -2.95
C ASN A 194 -8.78 11.46 -4.17
N TYR A 195 -7.48 11.27 -4.03
CA TYR A 195 -6.57 10.69 -5.02
C TYR A 195 -5.85 9.48 -4.42
N GLN A 196 -5.57 8.47 -5.23
CA GLN A 196 -4.70 7.37 -4.83
C GLN A 196 -3.24 7.78 -4.98
N LEU A 197 -2.49 7.77 -3.88
CA LEU A 197 -1.06 8.02 -3.89
C LEU A 197 -0.28 6.74 -4.17
N ARG A 198 0.68 6.87 -5.08
CA ARG A 198 1.61 5.82 -5.45
C ARG A 198 3.01 6.40 -5.59
N VAL A 199 4.01 5.73 -5.04
CA VAL A 199 5.42 6.00 -5.35
C VAL A 199 5.81 5.08 -6.49
N SER A 200 6.37 5.65 -7.56
CA SER A 200 6.90 4.89 -8.69
C SER A 200 8.37 5.22 -8.87
N GLY A 201 9.20 4.19 -9.02
CA GLY A 201 10.64 4.28 -9.19
C GLY A 201 11.27 2.97 -8.74
N GLY A 202 12.53 2.69 -9.07
CA GLY A 202 13.21 1.45 -8.64
C GLY A 202 12.52 0.14 -9.05
N GLY A 203 11.79 0.11 -10.17
CA GLY A 203 11.17 -1.09 -10.75
C GLY A 203 9.89 -1.61 -10.10
N VAL A 204 9.47 -1.08 -8.95
CA VAL A 204 8.25 -1.49 -8.24
C VAL A 204 7.46 -0.25 -7.82
N ALA A 205 6.15 -0.30 -8.03
CA ALA A 205 5.25 0.75 -7.54
C ALA A 205 4.76 0.43 -6.12
N LEU A 206 4.87 1.40 -5.22
CA LEU A 206 4.45 1.27 -3.82
C LEU A 206 3.16 2.05 -3.63
N MET A 207 2.11 1.38 -3.18
CA MET A 207 0.86 2.04 -2.81
C MET A 207 1.01 2.74 -1.46
N VAL A 208 0.69 4.02 -1.41
CA VAL A 208 0.82 4.85 -0.21
C VAL A 208 -0.52 4.94 0.53
N GLY A 209 -1.62 5.11 -0.22
CA GLY A 209 -2.97 5.28 0.33
C GLY A 209 -3.74 6.38 -0.39
N SER A 210 -4.81 6.86 0.23
CA SER A 210 -5.66 7.93 -0.29
C SER A 210 -5.25 9.29 0.27
N PHE A 211 -5.30 10.34 -0.54
CA PHE A 211 -4.99 11.71 -0.15
C PHE A 211 -6.01 12.70 -0.70
N ARG A 212 -6.54 13.59 0.14
CA ARG A 212 -7.51 14.61 -0.27
C ARG A 212 -6.82 15.90 -0.64
N VAL A 213 -7.11 16.44 -1.82
CA VAL A 213 -6.66 17.79 -2.19
C VAL A 213 -7.74 18.78 -1.77
N ASP A 214 -7.38 19.69 -0.87
CA ASP A 214 -8.31 20.65 -0.31
C ASP A 214 -8.52 21.85 -1.25
N ALA A 215 -9.77 22.29 -1.37
CA ALA A 215 -10.08 23.58 -1.99
C ALA A 215 -9.64 24.70 -1.05
N ILE A 216 -9.12 25.78 -1.63
CA ILE A 216 -8.65 26.93 -0.87
C ILE A 216 -9.58 28.11 -1.17
N SER A 217 -9.91 28.92 -0.17
CA SER A 217 -10.67 30.15 -0.42
C SER A 217 -9.84 31.12 -1.27
N PHE A 218 -10.24 31.30 -2.51
CA PHE A 218 -9.80 32.32 -3.43
C PHE A 218 -10.59 33.61 -3.15
N SER A 219 -9.92 34.76 -3.04
CA SER A 219 -10.61 36.04 -2.85
C SER A 219 -10.34 37.02 -3.97
N VAL A 220 -11.36 37.81 -4.29
CA VAL A 220 -11.31 38.88 -5.28
C VAL A 220 -11.76 40.18 -4.64
N SER A 221 -11.05 41.26 -4.95
CA SER A 221 -11.42 42.61 -4.57
C SER A 221 -11.21 43.57 -5.73
N PRO A 222 -12.18 44.46 -6.03
CA PRO A 222 -13.51 44.57 -5.42
C PRO A 222 -14.43 43.40 -5.78
N SER A 223 -15.48 43.16 -4.99
CA SER A 223 -16.45 42.07 -5.21
C SER A 223 -17.45 42.35 -6.34
N SER A 224 -17.46 43.57 -6.88
CA SER A 224 -18.21 43.95 -8.07
C SER A 224 -17.48 45.09 -8.81
N LEU A 225 -17.74 45.21 -10.10
CA LEU A 225 -17.21 46.27 -10.96
C LEU A 225 -18.36 47.12 -11.52
N SER A 226 -18.21 48.44 -11.40
CA SER A 226 -19.14 49.42 -11.96
C SER A 226 -18.32 50.43 -12.74
N LEU A 227 -18.33 50.30 -14.07
CA LEU A 227 -17.44 51.03 -14.98
C LEU A 227 -18.27 51.91 -15.93
N ARG A 228 -17.68 53.01 -16.40
CA ARG A 228 -18.10 53.68 -17.64
C ARG A 228 -17.33 53.14 -18.84
N SER A 229 -17.83 53.41 -20.04
CA SER A 229 -17.14 53.03 -21.27
C SER A 229 -15.76 53.73 -21.32
N GLY A 230 -14.70 52.95 -21.47
CA GLY A 230 -13.31 53.41 -21.43
C GLY A 230 -12.71 53.54 -20.02
N GLU A 231 -13.51 53.45 -18.95
CA GLU A 231 -13.00 53.48 -17.58
C GLU A 231 -12.24 52.20 -17.26
N GLN A 232 -11.15 52.33 -16.48
CA GLN A 232 -10.38 51.20 -15.97
C GLN A 232 -10.49 51.13 -14.45
N GLN A 233 -10.69 49.93 -13.93
CA GLN A 233 -10.65 49.65 -12.49
C GLN A 233 -9.74 48.46 -12.22
N ALA A 234 -8.99 48.55 -11.12
CA ALA A 234 -8.13 47.47 -10.68
C ALA A 234 -8.96 46.34 -10.05
N LEU A 235 -8.72 45.10 -10.48
CA LEU A 235 -9.25 43.88 -9.89
C LEU A 235 -8.07 43.05 -9.35
N THR A 236 -8.12 42.72 -8.07
CA THR A 236 -7.05 41.98 -7.37
C THR A 236 -7.54 40.59 -7.00
N PHE A 237 -6.79 39.58 -7.43
CA PHE A 237 -6.97 38.19 -7.08
C PHE A 237 -5.97 37.81 -5.99
N THR A 238 -6.43 37.20 -4.89
CA THR A 238 -5.58 36.82 -3.76
C THR A 238 -5.81 35.35 -3.38
N ILE A 239 -4.72 34.67 -3.05
CA ILE A 239 -4.68 33.30 -2.54
C ILE A 239 -3.93 33.24 -1.20
N PRO A 240 -4.27 32.31 -0.30
CA PRO A 240 -3.66 32.23 1.03
C PRO A 240 -2.32 31.50 1.06
N GLN A 241 -1.86 30.93 -0.06
CA GLN A 241 -0.54 30.30 -0.19
C GLN A 241 0.16 30.78 -1.45
N ALA A 242 1.50 30.89 -1.37
CA ALA A 242 2.31 31.41 -2.47
C ALA A 242 2.16 30.52 -3.72
N ALA A 243 1.98 31.14 -4.89
CA ALA A 243 1.79 30.42 -6.14
C ALA A 243 2.99 29.50 -6.44
N PRO A 244 2.75 28.27 -6.99
CA PRO A 244 3.81 27.32 -7.30
C PRO A 244 4.87 27.86 -8.27
N ALA A 245 5.98 27.12 -8.42
CA ALA A 245 6.95 27.37 -9.48
C ALA A 245 6.26 27.27 -10.86
N GLY A 246 6.41 28.30 -11.69
CA GLY A 246 5.66 28.46 -12.95
C GLY A 246 4.46 29.42 -12.86
N GLY A 247 4.11 29.88 -11.66
CA GLY A 247 2.94 30.74 -11.43
C GLY A 247 1.63 29.95 -11.37
N MET A 248 0.52 30.66 -11.23
CA MET A 248 -0.80 30.07 -11.22
C MET A 248 -1.73 30.83 -12.17
N LEU A 249 -2.19 30.14 -13.21
CA LEU A 249 -3.18 30.66 -14.14
C LEU A 249 -4.55 30.71 -13.47
N ILE A 250 -5.26 31.81 -13.66
CA ILE A 250 -6.68 31.96 -13.32
C ILE A 250 -7.41 32.05 -14.66
N ASP A 251 -8.19 31.02 -14.96
CA ASP A 251 -9.06 31.00 -16.12
C ASP A 251 -10.24 31.96 -15.86
N VAL A 252 -10.34 33.02 -16.66
CA VAL A 252 -11.40 34.04 -16.52
C VAL A 252 -12.22 34.07 -17.80
N THR A 253 -13.53 33.92 -17.64
CA THR A 253 -14.52 34.00 -18.72
C THR A 253 -15.58 35.03 -18.37
N THR A 254 -16.37 35.46 -19.36
CA THR A 254 -17.47 36.41 -19.14
C THR A 254 -18.63 36.12 -20.07
N ASP A 255 -19.84 36.42 -19.60
CA ASP A 255 -21.07 36.40 -20.38
C ASP A 255 -21.34 37.73 -21.13
N VAL A 256 -20.53 38.76 -20.88
CA VAL A 256 -20.60 40.08 -21.55
C VAL A 256 -19.28 40.46 -22.23
N PRO A 257 -18.82 39.69 -23.23
CA PRO A 257 -17.50 39.85 -23.84
C PRO A 257 -17.30 41.21 -24.54
N GLU A 258 -18.37 41.86 -25.01
CA GLU A 258 -18.27 43.20 -25.60
C GLU A 258 -18.11 44.32 -24.55
N SER A 259 -18.43 44.03 -23.28
CA SER A 259 -18.41 44.99 -22.18
C SER A 259 -17.11 44.95 -21.37
N VAL A 260 -16.29 43.89 -21.48
CA VAL A 260 -15.12 43.73 -20.64
C VAL A 260 -13.87 43.53 -21.48
N VAL A 261 -12.87 44.38 -21.24
CA VAL A 261 -11.52 44.22 -21.79
C VAL A 261 -10.54 44.06 -20.64
N MET A 262 -9.88 42.91 -20.57
CA MET A 262 -8.90 42.61 -19.53
C MET A 262 -7.78 41.69 -20.04
N PRO A 263 -6.57 41.74 -19.45
CA PRO A 263 -5.50 40.82 -19.79
C PRO A 263 -5.74 39.42 -19.19
N GLU A 264 -4.93 38.45 -19.63
CA GLU A 264 -4.82 37.15 -18.98
C GLU A 264 -4.33 37.29 -17.53
N VAL A 265 -4.83 36.44 -16.64
CA VAL A 265 -4.59 36.54 -15.20
C VAL A 265 -3.67 35.42 -14.74
N ILE A 266 -2.44 35.76 -14.38
CA ILE A 266 -1.45 34.83 -13.85
C ILE A 266 -0.89 35.40 -12.54
N ILE A 267 -1.03 34.66 -11.43
CA ILE A 267 -0.31 34.98 -10.18
C ILE A 267 1.14 34.50 -10.34
N PRO A 268 2.14 35.41 -10.28
CA PRO A 268 3.54 35.03 -10.47
C PRO A 268 4.01 34.05 -9.39
N ALA A 269 4.98 33.19 -9.75
CA ALA A 269 5.55 32.22 -8.81
C ALA A 269 6.03 32.90 -7.50
N GLY A 270 5.67 32.32 -6.37
CA GLY A 270 6.01 32.85 -5.04
C GLY A 270 5.16 34.02 -4.55
N GLN A 271 4.26 34.57 -5.39
CA GLN A 271 3.35 35.65 -4.98
C GLN A 271 2.02 35.11 -4.44
N LEU A 272 1.35 35.93 -3.63
CA LEU A 272 0.03 35.64 -3.07
C LEU A 272 -1.11 36.32 -3.83
N SER A 273 -0.79 37.25 -4.73
CA SER A 273 -1.80 38.01 -5.46
C SER A 273 -1.30 38.55 -6.80
N VAL A 274 -2.26 38.94 -7.63
CA VAL A 274 -2.04 39.73 -8.83
C VAL A 274 -3.14 40.77 -8.96
N THR A 275 -2.78 41.97 -9.39
CA THR A 275 -3.72 43.05 -9.68
C THR A 275 -3.71 43.33 -11.18
N ILE A 276 -4.87 43.25 -11.81
CA ILE A 276 -5.05 43.52 -13.23
C ILE A 276 -6.00 44.70 -13.47
N PRO A 277 -5.77 45.51 -14.52
CA PRO A 277 -6.75 46.49 -14.95
C PRO A 277 -7.88 45.81 -15.74
N VAL A 278 -9.13 46.12 -15.37
CA VAL A 278 -10.32 45.75 -16.13
C VAL A 278 -10.92 47.02 -16.71
N GLN A 279 -11.09 47.05 -18.03
CA GLN A 279 -11.62 48.19 -18.76
C GLN A 279 -13.06 47.94 -19.23
N GLY A 280 -13.91 48.96 -19.05
CA GLY A 280 -15.27 48.98 -19.58
C GLY A 280 -15.30 49.17 -21.10
N GLY A 281 -15.93 48.25 -21.81
CA GLY A 281 -16.19 48.28 -23.25
C GLY A 281 -17.55 48.91 -23.57
N ARG A 282 -18.41 48.18 -24.29
CA ARG A 282 -19.79 48.60 -24.56
C ARG A 282 -20.65 48.50 -23.29
N PRO A 283 -21.67 49.36 -23.12
CA PRO A 283 -22.62 49.24 -22.02
C PRO A 283 -23.26 47.84 -21.97
N GLY A 284 -23.34 47.27 -20.77
CA GLY A 284 -23.83 45.91 -20.55
C GLY A 284 -23.82 45.54 -19.06
N ASN A 285 -24.49 44.45 -18.72
CA ASN A 285 -24.55 43.92 -17.35
C ASN A 285 -24.40 42.40 -17.41
N GLY A 286 -23.46 41.88 -16.63
CA GLY A 286 -23.12 40.46 -16.59
C GLY A 286 -22.14 40.17 -15.46
N ALA A 287 -21.31 39.16 -15.65
CA ALA A 287 -20.30 38.76 -14.68
C ALA A 287 -18.99 38.29 -15.33
N LEU A 288 -17.92 38.39 -14.56
CA LEU A 288 -16.70 37.61 -14.77
C LEU A 288 -16.82 36.33 -13.97
N TYR A 289 -16.58 35.19 -14.59
CA TYR A 289 -16.46 33.88 -13.95
C TYR A 289 -15.00 33.47 -13.95
N PHE A 290 -14.50 33.01 -12.81
CA PHE A 290 -13.11 32.60 -12.69
C PHE A 290 -12.98 31.20 -12.11
N LYS A 291 -12.00 30.46 -12.61
CA LYS A 291 -11.65 29.12 -12.17
C LYS A 291 -10.14 29.00 -12.07
N SER A 292 -9.68 28.38 -10.99
CA SER A 292 -8.27 28.09 -10.77
C SER A 292 -8.12 26.76 -10.05
N SER A 293 -6.89 26.33 -9.87
CA SER A 293 -6.57 25.22 -8.99
C SER A 293 -6.93 25.53 -7.51
N ALA A 294 -7.03 26.80 -7.12
CA ALA A 294 -7.44 27.18 -5.76
C ALA A 294 -8.96 27.09 -5.55
N GLY A 295 -9.78 27.37 -6.57
CA GLY A 295 -11.24 27.38 -6.48
C GLY A 295 -11.90 28.14 -7.64
N GLU A 296 -13.21 28.37 -7.53
CA GLU A 296 -14.03 29.08 -8.52
C GLU A 296 -14.90 30.18 -7.89
N GLY A 297 -15.36 31.14 -8.70
CA GLY A 297 -16.27 32.20 -8.25
C GLY A 297 -16.67 33.17 -9.37
N SER A 298 -17.36 34.25 -9.01
CA SER A 298 -17.77 35.28 -9.97
C SER A 298 -17.75 36.70 -9.39
N VAL A 299 -17.59 37.69 -10.27
CA VAL A 299 -17.65 39.13 -9.97
C VAL A 299 -18.68 39.77 -10.90
N PRO A 300 -19.78 40.32 -10.38
CA PRO A 300 -20.72 41.08 -11.18
C PRO A 300 -20.06 42.31 -11.81
N VAL A 301 -20.36 42.56 -13.08
CA VAL A 301 -19.85 43.70 -13.84
C VAL A 301 -21.01 44.47 -14.47
N THR A 302 -21.03 45.78 -14.25
CA THR A 302 -21.94 46.70 -14.93
C THR A 302 -21.12 47.77 -15.65
N VAL A 303 -21.37 47.93 -16.95
CA VAL A 303 -20.76 48.97 -17.78
C VAL A 303 -21.85 49.93 -18.25
N THR A 304 -21.65 51.21 -17.96
CA THR A 304 -22.52 52.31 -18.36
C THR A 304 -21.85 53.14 -19.45
N ARG A 305 -22.59 54.05 -20.09
CA ARG A 305 -22.00 54.99 -21.05
C ARG A 305 -21.00 55.92 -20.39
#